data_AF-A0ABC8XHN7-F1
#
_entry.id   AF-A0ABC8XHN7-F1
#
_cell.length_a   1.000
_cell.length_b   1.000
_cell.length_c   1.000
_cell.angle_alpha   90.00
_cell.angle_beta   90.00
_cell.angle_gamma   90.00
#
_symmetry.space_group_name_H-M   'P 1'
#
loop_
_entity.id
_entity.type
_entity.pdbx_description
1 polymer ?
#
loop_
_entity_poly.entity_id
_entity_poly.type
_entity_poly.pdbx_seq_one_letter_code
_entity_poly.pdbx_strand_id
1 'polypeptide(L)'
;MVAVEPKSVPSAHQFTVVIDGVETAIHEGVLRCSGRGTVAVVGPGVLEVTRLRHVVVRGGGGGDVRFSRCGYAAAEGCGSASFDRCDAVRVDGARGVSVRRCRSADVERVDGAVAIRRCKGAARVRGAGELRVGRCREADVGGCADAAVARCRAARADWCGALALGRCGSAEVTRCGAVRVDRCRDASVAGCGAVAVRRGKVSVVEVQKLPMSPPMYQQVEPVLAAPVEITSK
;
A
#
# COMPACT_ATOMS: atom_id res chain seq x y z
N MET A 1 -36.65 31.03 29.46
CA MET A 1 -35.74 29.86 29.46
C MET A 1 -34.95 29.89 28.18
N VAL A 2 -33.64 30.11 28.27
CA VAL A 2 -32.76 30.10 27.09
C VAL A 2 -32.49 28.63 26.75
N ALA A 3 -32.97 28.19 25.59
CA ALA A 3 -32.57 26.91 25.02
C ALA A 3 -31.11 27.04 24.61
N VAL A 4 -30.22 26.50 25.44
CA VAL A 4 -28.82 26.33 25.08
C VAL A 4 -28.75 25.06 24.24
N GLU A 5 -28.60 25.21 22.92
CA GLU A 5 -28.24 24.10 22.04
C GLU A 5 -26.97 23.43 22.58
N PRO A 6 -26.89 22.09 22.66
CA PRO A 6 -25.67 21.43 23.08
C PRO A 6 -24.60 21.73 22.03
N LYS A 7 -23.66 22.60 22.37
CA LYS A 7 -22.40 22.75 21.62
C LYS A 7 -21.79 21.37 21.52
N SER A 8 -21.75 20.83 20.30
CA SER A 8 -21.03 19.60 19.99
C SER A 8 -19.56 19.81 20.36
N VAL A 9 -19.17 19.35 21.55
CA VAL A 9 -17.77 19.25 21.90
C VAL A 9 -17.19 18.26 20.88
N PRO A 10 -16.18 18.63 20.07
CA PRO A 10 -15.59 17.69 19.15
C PRO A 10 -14.95 16.60 20.00
N SER A 11 -15.61 15.45 20.09
CA SER A 11 -15.03 14.31 20.78
C SER A 11 -13.74 14.02 20.03
N ALA A 12 -12.62 13.93 20.76
CA ALA A 12 -11.28 13.82 20.17
C ALA A 12 -11.14 12.64 19.18
N HIS A 13 -12.11 11.72 19.17
CA HIS A 13 -12.14 10.54 18.32
C HIS A 13 -13.54 10.21 17.78
N GLN A 14 -14.22 11.17 17.16
CA GLN A 14 -15.44 10.86 16.42
C GLN A 14 -15.08 10.12 15.12
N PHE A 15 -15.66 8.93 14.95
CA PHE A 15 -15.58 8.14 13.73
C PHE A 15 -16.88 8.25 12.94
N THR A 16 -16.80 8.34 11.62
CA THR A 16 -17.94 8.16 10.73
C THR A 16 -17.85 6.77 10.12
N VAL A 17 -18.84 5.93 10.39
CA VAL A 17 -18.90 4.56 9.88
C VAL A 17 -20.01 4.45 8.85
N VAL A 18 -19.68 3.93 7.68
CA VAL A 18 -20.62 3.72 6.58
C VAL A 18 -20.81 2.24 6.32
N ILE A 19 -22.05 1.77 6.47
CA ILE A 19 -22.44 0.37 6.28
C ILE A 19 -23.61 0.36 5.30
N ASP A 20 -23.45 -0.34 4.18
CA ASP A 20 -24.46 -0.44 3.11
C ASP A 20 -25.03 0.93 2.67
N GLY A 21 -24.19 1.97 2.67
CA GLY A 21 -24.54 3.34 2.28
C GLY A 21 -25.12 4.21 3.41
N VAL A 22 -25.39 3.64 4.57
CA VAL A 22 -25.86 4.40 5.75
C VAL A 22 -24.66 4.88 6.55
N GLU A 23 -24.54 6.20 6.69
CA GLU A 23 -23.51 6.82 7.52
C GLU A 23 -23.97 6.95 8.97
N THR A 24 -23.09 6.65 9.92
CA THR A 24 -23.37 6.76 11.35
C THR A 24 -22.14 7.30 12.05
N ALA A 25 -22.31 8.40 12.80
CA ALA A 25 -21.28 8.91 13.68
C ALA A 25 -21.21 8.08 14.96
N ILE A 26 -20.01 7.68 15.36
CA ILE A 26 -19.76 6.88 16.56
C ILE A 26 -18.59 7.51 17.33
N HIS A 27 -18.81 7.80 18.60
CA HIS A 27 -17.76 8.19 19.55
C HIS A 27 -17.67 7.23 20.74
N GLU A 28 -18.73 6.46 21.02
CA GLU A 28 -18.77 5.43 22.06
C GLU A 28 -19.80 4.35 21.74
N GLY A 29 -19.76 3.27 22.52
CA GLY A 29 -20.77 2.20 22.46
C GLY A 29 -20.55 1.17 21.36
N VAL A 30 -21.61 0.40 21.10
CA VAL A 30 -21.60 -0.75 20.18
C VAL A 30 -22.81 -0.68 19.25
N LEU A 31 -22.57 -0.67 17.95
CA LEU A 31 -23.58 -0.90 16.93
C LEU A 31 -23.58 -2.38 16.53
N ARG A 32 -24.76 -3.00 16.60
CA ARG A 32 -25.00 -4.35 16.08
C ARG A 32 -25.70 -4.23 14.74
N CYS A 33 -25.09 -4.76 13.70
CA CYS A 33 -25.66 -4.75 12.35
C CYS A 33 -26.44 -6.05 12.12
N SER A 34 -27.24 -6.10 11.05
CA SER A 34 -27.95 -7.31 10.66
C SER A 34 -26.98 -8.50 10.51
N GLY A 35 -27.33 -9.64 11.12
CA GLY A 35 -26.46 -10.82 11.18
C GLY A 35 -25.48 -10.82 12.36
N ARG A 36 -24.22 -11.21 12.12
CA ARG A 36 -23.15 -11.31 13.16
C ARG A 36 -22.15 -10.14 13.14
N GLY A 37 -22.49 -9.06 12.44
CA GLY A 37 -21.63 -7.89 12.26
C GLY A 37 -21.68 -6.95 13.46
N THR A 38 -20.53 -6.44 13.88
CA THR A 38 -20.43 -5.51 15.02
C THR A 38 -19.47 -4.37 14.73
N VAL A 39 -19.82 -3.18 15.20
CA VAL A 39 -18.94 -2.01 15.27
C VAL A 39 -18.92 -1.54 16.71
N ALA A 40 -17.76 -1.43 17.33
CA ALA A 40 -17.63 -1.13 18.75
C ALA A 40 -16.47 -0.16 18.99
N VAL A 41 -16.71 0.87 19.80
CA VAL A 41 -15.62 1.64 20.39
C VAL A 41 -15.18 0.90 21.64
N VAL A 42 -13.98 0.33 21.62
CA VAL A 42 -13.46 -0.54 22.69
C VAL A 42 -12.54 0.18 23.68
N GLY A 43 -12.22 1.43 23.38
CA GLY A 43 -11.40 2.31 24.20
C GLY A 43 -11.31 3.69 23.56
N PRO A 44 -10.68 4.66 24.24
CA PRO A 44 -10.51 6.01 23.72
C PRO A 44 -9.81 5.97 22.36
N GLY A 45 -10.53 6.41 21.32
CA GLY A 45 -10.00 6.44 19.96
C GLY A 45 -9.70 5.10 19.32
N VAL A 46 -10.32 4.00 19.78
CA VAL A 46 -10.16 2.68 19.16
C VAL A 46 -11.50 2.12 18.71
N LEU A 47 -11.67 2.01 17.40
CA LEU A 47 -12.86 1.43 16.77
C LEU A 47 -12.58 0.01 16.26
N GLU A 48 -13.37 -0.96 16.67
CA GLU A 48 -13.33 -2.34 16.19
C GLU A 48 -14.54 -2.67 15.33
N VAL A 49 -14.27 -3.21 14.15
CA VAL A 49 -15.26 -3.59 13.15
C VAL A 49 -15.08 -5.06 12.82
N THR A 50 -16.13 -5.85 12.96
CA THR A 50 -16.04 -7.30 12.80
C THR A 50 -17.20 -7.85 11.97
N ARG A 51 -16.89 -8.79 11.05
CA ARG A 51 -17.87 -9.60 10.29
C ARG A 51 -18.87 -8.78 9.45
N LEU A 52 -18.44 -7.67 8.85
CA LEU A 52 -19.25 -6.90 7.91
C LEU A 52 -18.92 -7.25 6.46
N ARG A 53 -19.93 -7.27 5.59
CA ARG A 53 -19.69 -7.50 4.14
C ARG A 53 -19.02 -6.29 3.51
N HIS A 54 -19.45 -5.09 3.86
CA HIS A 54 -18.92 -3.84 3.34
C HIS A 54 -18.96 -2.77 4.42
N VAL A 55 -17.82 -2.12 4.67
CA VAL A 55 -17.71 -1.07 5.68
C VAL A 55 -16.63 -0.06 5.33
N VAL A 56 -16.92 1.21 5.55
CA VAL A 56 -15.95 2.31 5.46
C VAL A 56 -15.92 3.02 6.81
N VAL A 57 -14.74 3.30 7.34
CA VAL A 57 -14.55 4.12 8.54
C VAL A 57 -13.74 5.34 8.17
N ARG A 58 -14.24 6.52 8.54
CA ARG A 58 -13.60 7.82 8.27
C ARG A 58 -13.31 8.55 9.57
N GLY A 59 -12.17 9.21 9.63
CA GLY A 59 -11.79 10.09 10.73
C GLY A 59 -11.29 9.34 11.97
N GLY A 60 -11.62 9.89 13.14
CA GLY A 60 -11.11 9.41 14.44
C GLY A 60 -10.01 10.28 15.05
N GLY A 61 -9.63 11.40 14.43
CA GLY A 61 -8.67 12.37 15.02
C GLY A 61 -7.29 11.78 15.34
N GLY A 62 -6.85 10.77 14.58
CA GLY A 62 -5.65 9.98 14.90
C GLY A 62 -5.91 8.71 15.71
N GLY A 63 -7.17 8.32 15.88
CA GLY A 63 -7.58 7.05 16.48
C GLY A 63 -7.31 5.83 15.60
N ASP A 64 -7.25 4.66 16.23
CA ASP A 64 -6.98 3.38 15.59
C ASP A 64 -8.28 2.68 15.17
N VAL A 65 -8.24 2.04 14.00
CA VAL A 65 -9.36 1.25 13.48
C VAL A 65 -8.90 -0.18 13.23
N ARG A 66 -9.68 -1.15 13.71
CA ARG A 66 -9.39 -2.58 13.55
C ARG A 66 -10.53 -3.29 12.84
N PHE A 67 -10.23 -3.87 11.69
CA PHE A 67 -11.17 -4.66 10.90
C PHE A 67 -10.85 -6.14 11.02
N SER A 68 -11.88 -6.95 11.26
CA SER A 68 -11.75 -8.40 11.38
C SER A 68 -12.83 -9.13 10.58
N ARG A 69 -12.43 -10.00 9.66
CA ARG A 69 -13.34 -10.85 8.87
C ARG A 69 -14.35 -10.07 8.04
N CYS A 70 -13.92 -8.99 7.39
CA CYS A 70 -14.78 -8.18 6.52
C CYS A 70 -14.69 -8.64 5.05
N GLY A 71 -15.76 -8.47 4.27
CA GLY A 71 -15.70 -8.65 2.82
C GLY A 71 -14.87 -7.53 2.20
N TYR A 72 -15.34 -6.30 2.36
CA TYR A 72 -14.65 -5.07 2.03
C TYR A 72 -14.52 -4.20 3.29
N ALA A 73 -13.33 -3.66 3.53
CA ALA A 73 -13.06 -2.76 4.63
C ALA A 73 -12.19 -1.59 4.14
N ALA A 74 -12.66 -0.37 4.40
CA ALA A 74 -11.92 0.85 4.09
C ALA A 74 -11.68 1.70 5.33
N ALA A 75 -10.50 2.30 5.42
CA ALA A 75 -10.13 3.25 6.47
C ALA A 75 -9.61 4.55 5.83
N GLU A 76 -10.19 5.69 6.22
CA GLU A 76 -9.85 6.99 5.65
C GLU A 76 -9.54 8.00 6.77
N GLY A 77 -8.38 8.64 6.73
CA GLY A 77 -8.00 9.69 7.69
C GLY A 77 -7.91 9.22 9.15
N CYS A 78 -7.35 8.04 9.38
CA CYS A 78 -7.21 7.45 10.72
C CYS A 78 -5.76 7.50 11.24
N GLY A 79 -5.54 7.23 12.52
CA GLY A 79 -4.20 7.08 13.09
C GLY A 79 -3.53 5.81 12.56
N SER A 80 -4.05 4.65 12.95
CA SER A 80 -3.62 3.36 12.42
C SER A 80 -4.78 2.50 11.96
N ALA A 81 -4.60 1.77 10.87
CA ALA A 81 -5.56 0.81 10.37
C ALA A 81 -5.01 -0.62 10.40
N SER A 82 -5.74 -1.54 11.02
CA SER A 82 -5.38 -2.97 11.05
C SER A 82 -6.48 -3.83 10.43
N PHE A 83 -6.08 -4.80 9.61
CA PHE A 83 -6.98 -5.67 8.87
C PHE A 83 -6.59 -7.14 9.08
N ASP A 84 -7.44 -7.86 9.79
CA ASP A 84 -7.33 -9.31 9.95
C ASP A 84 -8.39 -10.04 9.11
N ARG A 85 -7.93 -10.80 8.12
CA ARG A 85 -8.79 -11.65 7.26
C ARG A 85 -9.91 -10.87 6.57
N CYS A 86 -9.59 -9.72 5.97
CA CYS A 86 -10.53 -8.97 5.13
C CYS A 86 -10.30 -9.32 3.65
N ASP A 87 -11.34 -9.49 2.81
CA ASP A 87 -11.11 -9.88 1.41
C ASP A 87 -10.50 -8.75 0.58
N ALA A 88 -11.14 -7.58 0.58
CA ALA A 88 -10.65 -6.35 -0.03
C ALA A 88 -10.39 -5.28 1.05
N VAL A 89 -9.22 -4.65 0.96
CA VAL A 89 -8.77 -3.60 1.88
C VAL A 89 -8.50 -2.32 1.10
N ARG A 90 -9.01 -1.20 1.58
CA ARG A 90 -8.65 0.14 1.09
C ARG A 90 -8.20 1.03 2.24
N VAL A 91 -7.11 1.77 2.06
CA VAL A 91 -6.70 2.79 3.02
C VAL A 91 -6.29 4.05 2.28
N ASP A 92 -6.75 5.21 2.74
CA ASP A 92 -6.32 6.52 2.25
C ASP A 92 -6.11 7.45 3.44
N GLY A 93 -4.87 7.87 3.68
CA GLY A 93 -4.54 8.71 4.83
C GLY A 93 -4.50 7.92 6.13
N ALA A 94 -3.31 7.44 6.50
CA ALA A 94 -3.05 6.84 7.80
C ALA A 94 -1.60 7.07 8.25
N ARG A 95 -1.31 7.00 9.55
CA ARG A 95 0.09 6.93 10.03
C ARG A 95 0.67 5.53 9.94
N GLY A 96 -0.18 4.50 10.08
CA GLY A 96 0.26 3.10 10.01
C GLY A 96 -0.80 2.16 9.48
N VAL A 97 -0.38 1.16 8.71
CA VAL A 97 -1.27 0.15 8.12
C VAL A 97 -0.71 -1.25 8.34
N SER A 98 -1.54 -2.16 8.86
CA SER A 98 -1.19 -3.58 8.97
C SER A 98 -2.27 -4.47 8.37
N VAL A 99 -1.90 -5.31 7.41
CA VAL A 99 -2.80 -6.26 6.76
C VAL A 99 -2.27 -7.67 6.96
N ARG A 100 -2.98 -8.49 7.74
CA ARG A 100 -2.53 -9.86 8.05
C ARG A 100 -2.85 -10.82 6.90
N ARG A 101 -4.08 -10.77 6.38
CA ARG A 101 -4.56 -11.63 5.28
C ARG A 101 -5.63 -10.92 4.47
N CYS A 102 -5.43 -10.82 3.16
CA CYS A 102 -6.44 -10.34 2.22
C CYS A 102 -6.38 -11.03 0.84
N ARG A 103 -7.30 -10.69 -0.05
CA ARG A 103 -7.26 -10.98 -1.49
C ARG A 103 -6.78 -9.78 -2.29
N SER A 104 -7.16 -8.57 -1.92
CA SER A 104 -6.61 -7.33 -2.49
C SER A 104 -6.37 -6.30 -1.40
N ALA A 105 -5.40 -5.42 -1.63
CA ALA A 105 -5.15 -4.26 -0.79
C ALA A 105 -4.72 -3.09 -1.66
N ASP A 106 -5.38 -1.94 -1.49
CA ASP A 106 -5.03 -0.66 -2.09
C ASP A 106 -4.77 0.33 -0.96
N VAL A 107 -3.53 0.82 -0.83
CA VAL A 107 -3.10 1.67 0.29
C VAL A 107 -2.43 2.90 -0.26
N GLU A 108 -2.93 4.07 0.12
CA GLU A 108 -2.41 5.36 -0.32
C GLU A 108 -2.17 6.31 0.86
N ARG A 109 -1.20 7.22 0.69
CA ARG A 109 -0.92 8.33 1.62
C ARG A 109 -0.72 7.85 3.06
N VAL A 110 0.31 7.06 3.28
CA VAL A 110 0.71 6.60 4.61
C VAL A 110 1.96 7.33 5.08
N ASP A 111 1.88 8.07 6.19
CA ASP A 111 3.01 8.86 6.68
C ASP A 111 4.11 7.99 7.31
N GLY A 112 3.74 6.83 7.84
CA GLY A 112 4.64 5.89 8.49
C GLY A 112 4.80 4.58 7.73
N ALA A 113 4.38 3.48 8.36
CA ALA A 113 4.69 2.13 7.89
C ALA A 113 3.48 1.36 7.38
N VAL A 114 3.68 0.59 6.31
CA VAL A 114 2.71 -0.35 5.73
C VAL A 114 3.28 -1.77 5.80
N ALA A 115 2.55 -2.68 6.44
CA ALA A 115 2.93 -4.09 6.54
C ALA A 115 1.81 -5.00 6.02
N ILE A 116 2.01 -5.62 4.86
CA ILE A 116 1.09 -6.60 4.25
C ILE A 116 1.72 -7.99 4.35
N ARG A 117 1.23 -8.82 5.27
CA ARG A 117 1.82 -10.15 5.51
C ARG A 117 1.48 -11.16 4.42
N ARG A 118 0.21 -11.20 3.99
CA ARG A 118 -0.27 -12.10 2.94
C ARG A 118 -1.45 -11.51 2.18
N CYS A 119 -1.26 -11.25 0.89
CA CYS A 119 -2.32 -10.93 -0.05
C CYS A 119 -2.46 -12.08 -1.07
N LYS A 120 -3.65 -12.60 -1.34
CA LYS A 120 -3.81 -13.67 -2.35
C LYS A 120 -3.71 -13.14 -3.78
N GLY A 121 -4.08 -11.89 -3.99
CA GLY A 121 -4.05 -11.18 -5.27
C GLY A 121 -3.05 -10.04 -5.26
N ALA A 122 -3.53 -8.85 -5.60
CA ALA A 122 -2.72 -7.64 -5.75
C ALA A 122 -2.60 -6.86 -4.43
N ALA A 123 -1.39 -6.39 -4.14
CA ALA A 123 -1.13 -5.38 -3.13
C ALA A 123 -0.59 -4.13 -3.84
N ARG A 124 -1.38 -3.05 -3.84
CA ARG A 124 -1.00 -1.76 -4.40
C ARG A 124 -0.73 -0.78 -3.26
N VAL A 125 0.44 -0.16 -3.27
CA VAL A 125 0.82 0.81 -2.24
C VAL A 125 1.45 2.04 -2.88
N ARG A 126 0.92 3.22 -2.60
CA ARG A 126 1.43 4.50 -3.10
C ARG A 126 1.63 5.50 -1.96
N GLY A 127 2.87 5.89 -1.70
CA GLY A 127 3.20 6.81 -0.61
C GLY A 127 3.24 6.11 0.75
N ALA A 128 4.43 5.69 1.16
CA ALA A 128 4.70 5.14 2.49
C ALA A 128 6.13 5.49 2.92
N GLY A 129 6.38 5.74 4.21
CA GLY A 129 7.75 5.79 4.72
C GLY A 129 8.44 4.44 4.56
N GLU A 130 7.90 3.42 5.23
CA GLU A 130 8.39 2.04 5.12
C GLU A 130 7.29 1.09 4.60
N LEU A 131 7.63 0.24 3.65
CA LEU A 131 6.74 -0.79 3.12
C LEU A 131 7.34 -2.18 3.28
N ARG A 132 6.57 -3.10 3.85
CA ARG A 132 6.87 -4.54 3.87
C ARG A 132 5.71 -5.34 3.29
N VAL A 133 5.92 -5.93 2.12
CA VAL A 133 5.02 -6.90 1.50
C VAL A 133 5.63 -8.29 1.62
N GLY A 134 4.96 -9.17 2.37
CA GLY A 134 5.23 -10.60 2.39
C GLY A 134 4.66 -11.29 1.15
N ARG A 135 3.94 -12.38 1.36
CA ARG A 135 3.47 -13.21 0.25
C ARG A 135 2.34 -12.53 -0.53
N CYS A 136 2.53 -12.35 -1.83
CA CYS A 136 1.50 -11.83 -2.72
C CYS A 136 1.44 -12.56 -4.07
N ARG A 137 0.40 -12.34 -4.88
CA ARG A 137 0.47 -12.69 -6.30
C ARG A 137 1.18 -11.57 -7.03
N GLU A 138 0.72 -10.35 -6.84
CA GLU A 138 1.22 -9.14 -7.47
C GLU A 138 1.46 -8.07 -6.41
N ALA A 139 2.59 -7.38 -6.51
CA ALA A 139 2.90 -6.17 -5.75
C ALA A 139 3.11 -5.04 -6.75
N ASP A 140 2.48 -3.90 -6.50
CA ASP A 140 2.64 -2.66 -7.27
C ASP A 140 2.89 -1.54 -6.26
N VAL A 141 4.15 -1.10 -6.16
CA VAL A 141 4.61 -0.23 -5.09
C VAL A 141 5.18 1.06 -5.67
N GLY A 142 4.85 2.20 -5.07
CA GLY A 142 5.25 3.50 -5.58
C GLY A 142 5.48 4.53 -4.48
N GLY A 143 6.51 5.36 -4.61
CA GLY A 143 6.72 6.49 -3.71
C GLY A 143 6.98 6.08 -2.26
N CYS A 144 7.85 5.09 -2.06
CA CYS A 144 8.24 4.63 -0.72
C CYS A 144 9.66 5.06 -0.37
N ALA A 145 9.95 5.50 0.86
CA ALA A 145 11.36 5.73 1.23
C ALA A 145 12.12 4.39 1.25
N ASP A 146 11.56 3.39 1.92
CA ASP A 146 12.08 2.02 1.95
C ASP A 146 10.98 1.00 1.62
N ALA A 147 11.26 0.06 0.72
CA ALA A 147 10.32 -0.98 0.34
C ALA A 147 10.98 -2.36 0.32
N ALA A 148 10.34 -3.34 0.96
CA ALA A 148 10.72 -4.74 0.94
C ALA A 148 9.57 -5.61 0.44
N VAL A 149 9.76 -6.30 -0.69
CA VAL A 149 8.74 -7.18 -1.31
C VAL A 149 9.28 -8.60 -1.40
N ALA A 150 8.60 -9.58 -0.79
CA ALA A 150 9.12 -10.94 -0.67
C ALA A 150 8.08 -12.03 -0.93
N ARG A 151 8.38 -12.94 -1.86
CA ARG A 151 7.52 -14.10 -2.23
C ARG A 151 6.27 -13.66 -2.99
N CYS A 152 6.47 -12.83 -4.00
CA CYS A 152 5.44 -12.44 -4.96
C CYS A 152 5.67 -13.11 -6.32
N ARG A 153 4.64 -13.29 -7.15
CA ARG A 153 4.85 -13.80 -8.51
C ARG A 153 5.34 -12.71 -9.43
N ALA A 154 4.75 -11.53 -9.33
CA ALA A 154 5.18 -10.32 -10.03
C ALA A 154 5.34 -9.16 -9.03
N ALA A 155 6.34 -8.31 -9.26
CA ALA A 155 6.53 -7.07 -8.52
C ALA A 155 6.77 -5.92 -9.50
N ARG A 156 6.06 -4.81 -9.31
CA ARG A 156 6.30 -3.53 -9.96
C ARG A 156 6.67 -2.53 -8.90
N ALA A 157 7.74 -1.77 -9.11
CA ALA A 157 8.20 -0.77 -8.17
C ALA A 157 8.63 0.50 -8.89
N ASP A 158 8.21 1.65 -8.39
CA ASP A 158 8.55 2.95 -8.96
C ASP A 158 8.82 3.99 -7.86
N TRP A 159 9.78 4.89 -8.07
CA TRP A 159 10.07 5.99 -7.12
C TRP A 159 10.28 5.51 -5.67
N CYS A 160 11.10 4.48 -5.45
CA CYS A 160 11.51 4.10 -4.10
C CYS A 160 12.90 4.64 -3.74
N GLY A 161 13.12 5.06 -2.50
CA GLY A 161 14.47 5.40 -2.02
C GLY A 161 15.37 4.17 -2.04
N ALA A 162 14.97 3.12 -1.32
CA ALA A 162 15.55 1.79 -1.41
C ALA A 162 14.49 0.71 -1.62
N LEU A 163 14.79 -0.26 -2.48
CA LEU A 163 13.95 -1.41 -2.78
C LEU A 163 14.72 -2.72 -2.54
N ALA A 164 14.15 -3.61 -1.73
CA ALA A 164 14.62 -4.97 -1.54
C ALA A 164 13.59 -5.97 -2.08
N LEU A 165 13.94 -6.67 -3.14
CA LEU A 165 13.18 -7.78 -3.69
C LEU A 165 13.75 -9.10 -3.16
N GLY A 166 12.93 -9.84 -2.42
CA GLY A 166 13.26 -11.17 -1.94
C GLY A 166 13.12 -12.21 -3.05
N ARG A 167 12.08 -13.06 -2.92
CA ARG A 167 11.72 -14.04 -3.96
C ARG A 167 10.64 -13.49 -4.88
N CYS A 168 10.93 -13.40 -6.17
CA CYS A 168 9.95 -13.05 -7.20
C CYS A 168 10.01 -13.96 -8.43
N GLY A 169 8.91 -14.03 -9.19
CA GLY A 169 8.92 -14.58 -10.54
C GLY A 169 9.48 -13.52 -11.48
N SER A 170 8.72 -12.47 -11.72
CA SER A 170 9.16 -11.30 -12.46
C SER A 170 9.21 -10.05 -11.60
N ALA A 171 10.07 -9.10 -11.97
CA ALA A 171 10.10 -7.76 -11.41
C ALA A 171 10.32 -6.70 -12.48
N GLU A 172 9.64 -5.55 -12.33
CA GLU A 172 9.87 -4.34 -13.11
C GLU A 172 10.11 -3.20 -12.12
N VAL A 173 11.26 -2.55 -12.22
CA VAL A 173 11.70 -1.53 -11.28
C VAL A 173 12.15 -0.29 -12.03
N THR A 174 11.57 0.85 -11.68
CA THR A 174 11.92 2.14 -12.28
C THR A 174 12.24 3.18 -11.22
N ARG A 175 13.18 4.09 -11.51
CA ARG A 175 13.41 5.31 -10.71
C ARG A 175 13.59 5.08 -9.21
N CYS A 176 14.29 4.01 -8.84
CA CYS A 176 14.60 3.72 -7.44
C CYS A 176 16.05 4.14 -7.11
N GLY A 177 16.29 4.69 -5.92
CA GLY A 177 17.64 5.10 -5.52
C GLY A 177 18.60 3.91 -5.44
N ALA A 178 18.22 2.88 -4.67
CA ALA A 178 18.96 1.62 -4.56
C ALA A 178 18.02 0.42 -4.70
N VAL A 179 18.49 -0.62 -5.40
CA VAL A 179 17.74 -1.87 -5.64
C VAL A 179 18.60 -3.07 -5.23
N ARG A 180 18.06 -3.93 -4.38
CA ARG A 180 18.65 -5.22 -4.03
C ARG A 180 17.71 -6.34 -4.44
N VAL A 181 18.19 -7.28 -5.23
CA VAL A 181 17.43 -8.44 -5.71
C VAL A 181 18.06 -9.72 -5.18
N ASP A 182 17.35 -10.44 -4.30
CA ASP A 182 17.83 -11.68 -3.70
C ASP A 182 17.66 -12.88 -4.63
N ARG A 183 16.45 -13.08 -5.14
CA ARG A 183 16.11 -14.16 -6.08
C ARG A 183 14.88 -13.80 -6.91
N CYS A 184 15.08 -13.30 -8.12
CA CYS A 184 14.02 -13.21 -9.13
C CYS A 184 14.28 -14.19 -10.27
N ARG A 185 13.26 -14.64 -11.01
CA ARG A 185 13.53 -15.34 -12.28
C ARG A 185 13.98 -14.30 -13.31
N ASP A 186 13.20 -13.25 -13.47
CA ASP A 186 13.43 -12.16 -14.42
C ASP A 186 13.24 -10.82 -13.72
N ALA A 187 14.16 -9.88 -13.89
CA ALA A 187 13.97 -8.51 -13.41
C ALA A 187 14.45 -7.49 -14.45
N SER A 188 13.61 -6.50 -14.73
CA SER A 188 13.96 -5.34 -15.53
C SER A 188 14.11 -4.14 -14.61
N VAL A 189 15.27 -3.48 -14.65
CA VAL A 189 15.57 -2.33 -13.80
C VAL A 189 16.00 -1.17 -14.67
N ALA A 190 15.33 -0.01 -14.54
CA ALA A 190 15.64 1.17 -15.35
C ALA A 190 15.71 2.45 -14.51
N GLY A 191 16.68 3.32 -14.82
CA GLY A 191 16.83 4.62 -14.18
C GLY A 191 17.01 4.54 -12.66
N CYS A 192 17.65 3.48 -12.16
CA CYS A 192 17.95 3.30 -10.74
C CYS A 192 19.42 3.63 -10.44
N GLY A 193 19.70 4.18 -9.26
CA GLY A 193 21.05 4.65 -8.91
C GLY A 193 22.05 3.50 -8.65
N ALA A 194 21.66 2.53 -7.83
CA ALA A 194 22.48 1.35 -7.54
C ALA A 194 21.65 0.08 -7.65
N VAL A 195 22.21 -0.97 -8.26
CA VAL A 195 21.55 -2.27 -8.44
C VAL A 195 22.48 -3.40 -8.00
N ALA A 196 22.04 -4.20 -7.04
CA ALA A 196 22.75 -5.39 -6.58
C ALA A 196 21.86 -6.62 -6.73
N VAL A 197 22.39 -7.67 -7.36
CA VAL A 197 21.65 -8.89 -7.68
C VAL A 197 22.41 -10.09 -7.17
N ARG A 198 21.74 -10.95 -6.40
CA ARG A 198 22.31 -12.21 -5.93
C ARG A 198 22.01 -13.37 -6.89
N ARG A 199 20.75 -13.54 -7.30
CA ARG A 199 20.32 -14.61 -8.22
C ARG A 199 19.16 -14.17 -9.12
N GLY A 200 19.24 -14.49 -10.40
CA GLY A 200 18.20 -14.23 -11.39
C GLY A 200 18.74 -13.64 -12.68
N LYS A 201 17.90 -13.62 -13.72
CA LYS A 201 18.18 -12.87 -14.94
C LYS A 201 17.80 -11.41 -14.71
N VAL A 202 18.75 -10.50 -14.83
CA VAL A 202 18.48 -9.06 -14.66
C VAL A 202 18.95 -8.30 -15.88
N SER A 203 18.02 -7.56 -16.49
CA SER A 203 18.28 -6.59 -17.54
C SER A 203 18.25 -5.20 -16.92
N VAL A 204 19.40 -4.54 -16.89
CA VAL A 204 19.50 -3.13 -16.46
C VAL A 204 19.48 -2.27 -17.71
N VAL A 205 18.47 -1.39 -17.81
CA VAL A 205 18.35 -0.41 -18.89
C VAL A 205 18.82 0.93 -18.35
N GLU A 206 20.01 1.34 -18.78
CA GLU A 206 20.46 2.71 -18.56
C GLU A 206 19.62 3.62 -19.46
N VAL A 207 18.89 4.56 -18.85
CA VAL A 207 18.24 5.63 -19.59
C VAL A 207 19.38 6.56 -20.01
N GLN A 208 19.89 6.40 -21.24
CA GLN A 208 20.81 7.36 -21.82
C GLN A 208 20.17 8.73 -21.73
N LYS A 209 20.79 9.64 -20.98
CA LYS A 209 20.49 11.07 -21.08
C LYS A 209 20.83 11.46 -22.51
N LEU A 210 19.84 11.60 -23.39
CA LEU A 210 20.09 12.28 -24.66
C LEU A 210 20.66 13.66 -24.30
N PRO A 211 21.84 14.05 -24.79
CA PRO A 211 22.24 15.44 -24.72
C PRO A 211 21.19 16.23 -25.52
N MET A 212 20.49 17.15 -24.86
CA MET A 212 19.64 18.10 -25.58
C MET A 212 20.55 19.01 -26.41
N SER A 213 20.82 18.63 -27.65
CA SER A 213 21.32 19.51 -28.68
C SER A 213 20.14 20.12 -29.45
N PRO A 214 20.18 21.42 -29.82
CA PRO A 214 19.08 22.10 -30.51
C PRO A 214 18.85 21.51 -31.92
N PRO A 215 17.65 21.69 -32.52
CA PRO A 215 17.23 20.89 -33.66
C PRO A 215 17.90 21.40 -34.93
N MET A 216 18.69 20.54 -35.60
CA MET A 216 18.90 20.64 -37.04
C MET A 216 18.80 19.24 -37.64
N TYR A 217 17.98 19.15 -38.67
CA TYR A 217 17.57 17.96 -39.41
C TYR A 217 18.74 17.07 -39.83
N GLN A 218 18.73 15.78 -39.44
CA GLN A 218 18.95 14.68 -40.40
C GLN A 218 18.55 13.32 -39.84
N GLN A 219 18.12 12.46 -40.76
CA GLN A 219 17.43 11.20 -40.57
C GLN A 219 18.14 10.26 -39.59
N VAL A 220 17.39 9.74 -38.62
CA VAL A 220 17.85 8.74 -37.66
C VAL A 220 17.28 7.39 -38.08
N GLU A 221 18.14 6.50 -38.58
CA GLU A 221 17.88 5.06 -38.54
C GLU A 221 17.92 4.58 -37.07
N PRO A 222 17.04 3.67 -36.64
CA PRO A 222 17.00 3.26 -35.24
C PRO A 222 18.17 2.33 -34.93
N VAL A 223 19.11 2.79 -34.11
CA VAL A 223 20.13 1.94 -33.49
C VAL A 223 19.46 1.15 -32.37
N LEU A 224 19.30 -0.16 -32.57
CA LEU A 224 18.83 -1.09 -31.53
C LEU A 224 19.84 -1.11 -30.36
N ALA A 225 19.40 -0.70 -29.18
CA ALA A 225 20.17 -0.84 -27.94
C ALA A 225 20.21 -2.30 -27.48
N ALA A 226 21.41 -2.83 -27.23
CA ALA A 226 21.63 -4.21 -26.80
C ALA A 226 21.43 -4.35 -25.28
N PRO A 227 20.67 -5.37 -24.81
CA PRO A 227 20.53 -5.64 -23.38
C PRO A 227 21.84 -6.17 -22.79
N VAL A 228 22.30 -5.59 -21.67
CA VAL A 228 23.37 -6.16 -20.86
C VAL A 228 22.77 -7.25 -19.98
N GLU A 229 22.96 -8.52 -20.35
CA GLU A 229 22.61 -9.66 -19.51
C GLU A 229 23.67 -9.86 -18.43
N ILE A 230 23.34 -9.53 -17.18
CA ILE A 230 24.19 -9.89 -16.04
C ILE A 230 23.74 -11.26 -15.54
N THR A 231 24.38 -12.32 -16.04
CA THR A 231 24.24 -13.69 -15.50
C THR A 231 25.23 -13.91 -14.36
N SER A 232 24.74 -13.99 -13.12
CA SER A 232 25.55 -14.44 -11.97
C SER A 232 25.28 -15.94 -11.71
N LYS A 233 26.36 -16.73 -11.59
CA LYS A 233 26.34 -18.20 -11.38
C LYS A 233 25.73 -18.60 -10.03
#